data_AF-E9F8V1-F1
#
_entry.id   AF-E9F8V1-F1
#
_cell.length_a   1.000
_cell.length_b   1.000
_cell.length_c   1.000
_cell.angle_alpha   90.00
_cell.angle_beta   90.00
_cell.angle_gamma   90.00
#
_symmetry.space_group_name_H-M   'P 1'
#
loop_
_entity.id
_entity.type
_entity.pdbx_description
1 polymer ?
#
loop_
_entity_poly.entity_id
_entity_poly.type
_entity_poly.pdbx_seq_one_letter_code
_entity_poly.pdbx_strand_id
1 'polypeptide(L)'
;MLGFAKTLLLATQLAYFASASPTLNNNNKLTSKWPVCIPPPTQVSTKRTPTEKRDASVETPLPTQPGMVGNCNKFCWIENGDNCEQIAESNDITTKQFIQWNKGAGPNCLTLWAKTYGCVGVTDS
;
A
#
# COMPACT_ATOMS: atom_id res chain seq x y z
N MET A 1 30.43 -53.75 6.12
CA MET A 1 30.49 -52.30 5.84
C MET A 1 29.38 -52.02 4.84
N LEU A 2 28.16 -51.74 5.29
CA LEU A 2 27.56 -50.39 5.46
C LEU A 2 27.97 -49.39 4.36
N GLY A 3 27.00 -49.02 3.52
CA GLY A 3 27.13 -47.96 2.53
C GLY A 3 25.75 -47.56 2.01
N PHE A 4 25.01 -46.87 2.88
CA PHE A 4 23.67 -46.34 2.61
C PHE A 4 23.68 -45.40 1.40
N ALA A 5 22.82 -45.67 0.41
CA ALA A 5 22.46 -44.69 -0.61
C ALA A 5 21.75 -43.52 0.08
N LYS A 6 22.46 -42.39 0.22
CA LYS A 6 21.88 -41.13 0.72
C LYS A 6 21.02 -40.52 -0.38
N THR A 7 19.73 -40.78 -0.29
CA THR A 7 18.67 -39.95 -0.86
C THR A 7 18.84 -38.52 -0.34
N LEU A 8 19.32 -37.60 -1.17
CA LEU A 8 19.27 -36.17 -0.88
C LEU A 8 18.20 -35.55 -1.78
N LEU A 9 17.05 -35.23 -1.18
CA LEU A 9 15.94 -34.55 -1.81
C LEU A 9 16.41 -33.21 -2.40
N LEU A 10 16.34 -33.04 -3.72
CA LEU A 10 16.14 -31.71 -4.29
C LEU A 10 14.66 -31.36 -4.12
N ALA A 11 14.32 -30.77 -2.97
CA ALA A 11 13.07 -30.04 -2.82
C ALA A 11 13.26 -28.67 -3.51
N THR A 12 12.96 -28.62 -4.79
CA THR A 12 12.75 -27.35 -5.50
C THR A 12 11.63 -26.60 -4.79
N GLN A 13 11.92 -25.37 -4.36
CA GLN A 13 11.00 -24.49 -3.66
C GLN A 13 9.81 -24.17 -4.58
N LEU A 14 8.74 -24.96 -4.43
CA LEU A 14 7.45 -24.62 -4.98
C LEU A 14 6.80 -23.57 -4.08
N ALA A 15 6.55 -22.41 -4.70
CA ALA A 15 5.57 -21.41 -4.31
C ALA A 15 5.78 -20.73 -2.95
N TYR A 16 6.62 -19.69 -2.93
CA TYR A 16 6.35 -18.53 -2.08
C TYR A 16 5.47 -17.53 -2.84
N PHE A 17 4.29 -17.98 -3.26
CA PHE A 17 3.16 -17.08 -3.48
C PHE A 17 2.24 -17.25 -2.29
N ALA A 18 2.62 -16.65 -1.16
CA ALA A 18 1.63 -16.27 -0.17
C ALA A 18 0.86 -15.07 -0.79
N SER A 19 -0.04 -15.35 -1.73
CA SER A 19 -1.12 -14.42 -2.00
C SER A 19 -1.93 -14.39 -0.70
N ALA A 20 -1.73 -13.33 0.08
CA ALA A 20 -2.47 -13.09 1.30
C ALA A 20 -3.96 -12.98 0.94
N SER A 21 -4.67 -14.11 1.03
CA SER A 21 -6.12 -14.13 0.98
C SER A 21 -6.65 -13.57 2.32
N PRO A 22 -7.64 -12.66 2.31
CA PRO A 22 -8.22 -12.17 3.54
C PRO A 22 -8.92 -13.31 4.29
N THR A 23 -8.58 -13.50 5.57
CA THR A 23 -9.30 -14.41 6.46
C THR A 23 -10.58 -13.74 6.98
N LEU A 24 -11.72 -14.34 6.66
CA LEU A 24 -13.06 -13.99 7.18
C LEU A 24 -13.29 -14.73 8.50
N ASN A 25 -13.92 -14.08 9.49
CA ASN A 25 -14.40 -14.78 10.67
C ASN A 25 -15.80 -15.38 10.47
N ASN A 26 -16.25 -16.13 11.49
CA ASN A 26 -17.52 -16.86 11.48
C ASN A 26 -18.77 -15.95 11.44
N ASN A 27 -18.62 -14.63 11.56
CA ASN A 27 -19.68 -13.63 11.37
C ASN A 27 -19.49 -12.85 10.07
N ASN A 28 -18.70 -13.39 9.13
CA ASN A 28 -18.31 -12.76 7.87
C ASN A 28 -17.63 -11.38 8.03
N LYS A 29 -17.01 -11.14 9.19
CA LYS A 29 -16.23 -9.94 9.50
C LYS A 29 -14.76 -10.24 9.24
N LEU A 30 -14.12 -9.37 8.46
CA LEU A 30 -12.69 -9.42 8.19
C LEU A 30 -11.92 -9.38 9.52
N THR A 31 -11.13 -10.41 9.79
CA THR A 31 -10.30 -10.52 11.01
C THR A 31 -8.81 -10.55 10.73
N SER A 32 -8.41 -10.35 9.48
CA SER A 32 -7.02 -10.10 9.10
C SER A 32 -6.77 -8.60 8.98
N LYS A 33 -5.65 -8.18 9.57
CA LYS A 33 -4.87 -6.97 9.33
C LYS A 33 -5.45 -6.02 8.24
N TRP A 34 -5.98 -4.90 8.75
CA TRP A 34 -6.55 -3.64 8.22
C TRP A 34 -6.14 -3.11 6.81
N PRO A 35 -6.80 -2.02 6.33
CA PRO A 35 -7.35 -1.89 4.98
C PRO A 35 -6.32 -2.13 3.87
N VAL A 36 -6.72 -2.95 2.91
CA VAL A 36 -6.12 -2.90 1.56
C VAL A 36 -6.25 -1.45 1.09
N CYS A 37 -5.21 -0.85 0.51
CA CYS A 37 -5.31 0.47 -0.13
C CYS A 37 -6.50 0.44 -1.10
N ILE A 38 -7.66 0.94 -0.67
CA ILE A 38 -8.87 0.80 -1.46
C ILE A 38 -8.72 1.82 -2.58
N PRO A 39 -8.78 1.43 -3.87
CA PRO A 39 -8.97 2.42 -4.92
C PRO A 39 -10.22 3.25 -4.55
N PRO A 40 -10.28 4.53 -4.93
CA PRO A 40 -11.40 5.38 -4.55
C PRO A 40 -12.71 4.73 -5.03
N PRO A 41 -13.85 5.04 -4.40
CA PRO A 41 -15.12 4.84 -5.08
C PRO A 41 -15.06 5.61 -6.41
N THR A 42 -15.15 4.87 -7.53
CA THR A 42 -14.92 5.39 -8.87
C THR A 42 -15.80 6.61 -9.15
N GLN A 43 -15.19 7.79 -9.34
CA GLN A 43 -15.84 8.87 -10.07
C GLN A 43 -15.32 8.87 -11.51
N VAL A 44 -16.25 8.81 -12.46
CA VAL A 44 -15.98 8.70 -13.89
C VAL A 44 -15.27 9.97 -14.36
N SER A 45 -14.01 9.84 -14.78
CA SER A 45 -13.25 10.91 -15.45
C SER A 45 -12.98 10.52 -16.90
N THR A 46 -13.37 11.40 -17.82
CA THR A 46 -13.43 11.18 -19.26
C THR A 46 -12.05 11.22 -19.95
N LYS A 47 -11.67 10.07 -20.53
CA LYS A 47 -10.86 9.84 -21.75
C LYS A 47 -9.62 10.73 -22.02
N ARG A 48 -8.42 10.14 -21.93
CA ARG A 48 -7.15 10.68 -22.47
C ARG A 48 -6.90 10.22 -23.91
N THR A 49 -6.22 11.07 -24.69
CA THR A 49 -5.64 10.78 -26.02
C THR A 49 -4.12 10.56 -25.87
N PRO A 50 -3.46 9.61 -26.58
CA PRO A 50 -2.07 9.27 -26.32
C PRO A 50 -1.14 9.83 -27.39
N THR A 51 -0.16 10.67 -27.04
CA THR A 51 1.16 10.67 -27.69
C THR A 51 2.19 11.40 -26.82
N GLU A 52 3.44 10.93 -26.87
CA GLU A 52 4.69 11.53 -26.39
C GLU A 52 5.31 10.85 -25.15
N LYS A 53 6.57 10.41 -25.33
CA LYS A 53 7.44 9.74 -24.36
C LYS A 53 7.79 10.72 -23.25
N ARG A 54 6.96 10.81 -22.22
CA ARG A 54 7.21 11.55 -20.99
C ARG A 54 7.59 10.58 -19.88
N ASP A 55 8.53 10.97 -19.03
CA ASP A 55 8.61 10.44 -17.66
C ASP A 55 7.17 10.39 -17.15
N ALA A 56 6.69 9.20 -16.79
CA ALA A 56 5.29 8.99 -16.48
C ALA A 56 4.94 9.82 -15.23
N SER A 57 4.51 11.05 -15.44
CA SER A 57 4.00 11.92 -14.37
C SER A 57 2.78 11.21 -13.81
N VAL A 58 2.95 10.66 -12.60
CA VAL A 58 1.88 9.99 -11.90
C VAL A 58 0.85 11.05 -11.53
N GLU A 59 -0.35 10.96 -12.10
CA GLU A 59 -1.43 11.89 -11.77
C GLU A 59 -1.79 11.69 -10.30
N THR A 60 -1.65 12.76 -9.51
CA THR A 60 -2.01 12.72 -8.09
C THR A 60 -3.54 12.71 -7.96
N PRO A 61 -4.13 11.65 -7.36
CA PRO A 61 -5.56 11.56 -7.22
C PRO A 61 -6.06 12.54 -6.15
N LEU A 62 -7.33 12.94 -6.25
CA LEU A 62 -7.99 13.88 -5.33
C LEU A 62 -9.15 13.22 -4.59
N PRO A 63 -9.50 13.69 -3.38
CA PRO A 63 -8.86 14.75 -2.61
C PRO A 63 -7.60 14.30 -1.85
N THR A 64 -6.72 15.26 -1.53
CA THR A 64 -5.49 15.03 -0.74
C THR A 64 -5.47 15.95 0.48
N GLN A 65 -4.86 15.49 1.57
CA GLN A 65 -4.54 16.38 2.68
C GLN A 65 -3.33 17.27 2.34
N PRO A 66 -3.30 18.56 2.75
CA PRO A 66 -2.12 19.41 2.61
C PRO A 66 -0.87 18.79 3.25
N GLY A 67 0.28 18.98 2.61
CA GLY A 67 1.56 18.47 3.11
C GLY A 67 1.95 17.07 2.61
N MET A 68 1.22 16.51 1.64
CA MET A 68 1.67 15.36 0.86
C MET A 68 2.84 15.76 -0.06
N VAL A 69 3.86 14.90 -0.17
CA VAL A 69 5.04 15.14 -1.02
C VAL A 69 4.71 15.10 -2.52
N GLY A 70 5.45 15.90 -3.30
CA GLY A 70 5.21 16.03 -4.75
C GLY A 70 5.76 14.89 -5.61
N ASN A 71 6.69 14.09 -5.11
CA ASN A 71 7.26 12.92 -5.80
C ASN A 71 6.54 11.61 -5.44
N CYS A 72 5.29 11.69 -4.96
CA CYS A 72 4.51 10.52 -4.63
C CYS A 72 4.15 9.72 -5.90
N ASN A 73 4.42 8.41 -5.89
CA ASN A 73 4.10 7.51 -7.00
C ASN A 73 3.18 6.34 -6.59
N LYS A 74 2.86 6.21 -5.30
CA LYS A 74 1.91 5.22 -4.76
C LYS A 74 1.00 5.89 -3.73
N PHE A 75 -0.31 5.75 -3.92
CA PHE A 75 -1.32 6.42 -3.10
C PHE A 75 -2.21 5.40 -2.38
N CYS A 76 -2.60 5.72 -1.15
CA CYS A 76 -3.56 4.97 -0.34
C CYS A 76 -4.75 5.86 0.00
N TRP A 77 -5.97 5.36 -0.21
CA TRP A 77 -7.18 6.01 0.30
C TRP A 77 -7.31 5.78 1.80
N ILE A 78 -7.47 6.86 2.55
CA ILE A 78 -7.59 6.85 4.00
C ILE A 78 -9.08 6.88 4.35
N GLU A 79 -9.57 5.84 4.99
CA GLU A 79 -10.97 5.71 5.42
C GLU A 79 -11.13 6.16 6.89
N ASN A 80 -12.38 6.37 7.32
CA ASN A 80 -12.65 6.71 8.71
C ASN A 80 -12.21 5.56 9.63
N GLY A 81 -11.35 5.86 10.61
CA GLY A 81 -10.83 4.89 11.57
C GLY A 81 -9.43 4.36 11.26
N ASP A 82 -8.89 4.67 10.08
CA ASP A 82 -7.50 4.35 9.74
C ASP A 82 -6.53 5.21 10.56
N ASN A 83 -5.33 4.67 10.80
CA ASN A 83 -4.23 5.42 11.40
C ASN A 83 -2.91 5.15 10.66
N CYS A 84 -1.91 6.02 10.89
CA CYS A 84 -0.64 5.97 10.17
C CYS A 84 0.13 4.67 10.39
N GLU A 85 0.05 4.06 11.58
CA GLU A 85 0.75 2.81 11.88
C GLU A 85 0.19 1.67 11.02
N GLN A 86 -1.13 1.55 10.97
CA GLN A 86 -1.81 0.55 10.14
C GLN A 86 -1.55 0.76 8.64
N ILE A 87 -1.65 2.01 8.16
CA ILE A 87 -1.41 2.32 6.74
C ILE A 87 0.04 2.03 6.35
N ALA A 88 0.98 2.39 7.22
CA ALA A 88 2.40 2.16 7.00
C ALA A 88 2.72 0.66 6.98
N GLU A 89 2.22 -0.08 7.97
CA GLU A 89 2.41 -1.53 8.06
C GLU A 89 1.82 -2.27 6.86
N SER A 90 0.63 -1.89 6.37
CA SER A 90 0.00 -2.47 5.18
C SER A 90 0.71 -2.11 3.86
N ASN A 91 1.65 -1.18 3.89
CA ASN A 91 2.43 -0.76 2.72
C ASN A 91 3.93 -1.06 2.83
N ASP A 92 4.33 -1.83 3.85
CA ASP A 92 5.73 -2.19 4.11
C ASP A 92 6.65 -0.96 4.27
N ILE A 93 6.14 0.11 4.87
CA ILE A 93 6.88 1.33 5.21
C ILE A 93 6.83 1.60 6.71
N THR A 94 7.73 2.45 7.20
CA THR A 94 7.66 2.91 8.59
C THR A 94 6.62 4.03 8.75
N THR A 95 6.00 4.13 9.93
CA THR A 95 5.13 5.27 10.28
C THR A 95 5.83 6.61 10.08
N LYS A 96 7.16 6.65 10.34
CA LYS A 96 7.99 7.83 10.10
C LYS A 96 8.07 8.20 8.63
N GLN A 97 8.24 7.23 7.72
CA GLN A 97 8.20 7.49 6.27
C GLN A 97 6.82 7.99 5.84
N PHE A 98 5.75 7.36 6.33
CA PHE A 98 4.39 7.83 6.04
C PHE A 98 4.17 9.29 6.47
N ILE A 99 4.56 9.66 7.71
CA ILE A 99 4.45 11.04 8.20
C ILE A 99 5.37 11.99 7.42
N GLN A 100 6.57 11.54 7.06
CA GLN A 100 7.51 12.33 6.24
C GLN A 100 6.91 12.66 4.87
N TRP A 101 6.21 11.71 4.27
CA TRP A 101 5.54 11.88 2.97
C TRP A 101 4.18 12.59 3.08
N ASN A 102 3.57 12.63 4.27
CA ASN A 102 2.25 13.19 4.52
C ASN A 102 2.27 14.09 5.76
N LYS A 103 2.97 15.23 5.69
CA LYS A 103 3.20 16.12 6.85
C LYS A 103 1.91 16.63 7.49
N GLY A 104 0.82 16.71 6.74
CA GLY A 104 -0.50 17.08 7.26
C GLY A 104 -1.01 16.16 8.37
N ALA A 105 -0.61 14.88 8.37
CA ALA A 105 -0.94 13.93 9.41
C ALA A 105 -0.40 14.33 10.81
N GLY A 106 0.57 15.24 10.83
CA GLY A 106 1.23 15.69 12.04
C GLY A 106 2.25 14.68 12.56
N PRO A 107 3.15 15.10 13.47
CA PRO A 107 4.27 14.26 13.95
C PRO A 107 3.81 13.03 14.75
N ASN A 108 2.59 13.05 15.30
CA ASN A 108 2.00 11.96 16.08
C ASN A 108 0.79 11.32 15.39
N CYS A 109 0.59 11.56 14.08
CA CYS A 109 -0.57 11.07 13.32
C CYS A 109 -1.96 11.55 13.82
N LEU A 110 -2.02 12.56 14.69
CA LEU A 110 -3.29 13.00 15.28
C LEU A 110 -4.16 13.86 14.36
N THR A 111 -3.59 14.34 13.24
CA THR A 111 -4.28 15.24 12.31
C THR A 111 -4.50 14.61 10.94
N LEU A 112 -4.41 13.28 10.83
CA LEU A 112 -4.67 12.55 9.59
C LEU A 112 -6.11 12.76 9.13
N TRP A 113 -6.30 13.17 7.87
CA TRP A 113 -7.63 13.34 7.28
C TRP A 113 -8.12 12.03 6.67
N ALA A 114 -9.27 11.56 7.14
CA ALA A 114 -10.03 10.54 6.43
C ALA A 114 -10.64 11.12 5.14
N LYS A 115 -11.09 10.21 4.25
CA LYS A 115 -11.64 10.50 2.93
C LYS A 115 -10.68 11.28 2.04
N THR A 116 -9.38 11.02 2.16
CA THR A 116 -8.33 11.60 1.33
C THR A 116 -7.30 10.57 0.92
N TYR A 117 -6.47 10.91 -0.07
CA TYR A 117 -5.28 10.15 -0.39
C TYR A 117 -4.08 10.57 0.43
N GLY A 118 -3.36 9.56 0.93
CA GLY A 118 -2.02 9.67 1.48
C GLY A 118 -0.99 8.98 0.60
N CYS A 119 0.22 9.49 0.61
CA CYS A 119 1.37 8.92 -0.07
C CYS A 119 1.94 7.73 0.70
N VAL A 120 2.15 6.61 0.01
CA VAL A 120 2.72 5.38 0.57
C VAL A 120 3.92 4.87 -0.25
N GLY A 121 4.41 5.69 -1.18
CA GLY A 121 5.60 5.42 -1.96
C GLY A 121 6.02 6.62 -2.79
N VAL A 122 7.33 6.78 -2.98
CA VAL A 122 7.93 7.84 -3.78
C VAL A 122 8.83 7.23 -4.85
N THR A 123 9.05 7.94 -5.95
CA THR A 123 10.19 7.62 -6.83
C THR A 123 11.47 8.12 -6.16
N ASP A 124 12.43 7.23 -5.96
CA ASP A 124 13.81 7.63 -5.63
C ASP A 124 14.32 8.49 -6.80
N SER A 125 14.72 9.72 -6.50
CA SER A 125 15.25 10.67 -7.48
C SER A 125 16.63 10.30 -7.96
#